data_AF-A0AAN8X229-F1
#
_entry.id   AF-A0AAN8X229-F1
#
_cell.length_a   1.000
_cell.length_b   1.000
_cell.length_c   1.000
_cell.angle_alpha   90.00
_cell.angle_beta   90.00
_cell.angle_gamma   90.00
#
_symmetry.space_group_name_H-M   'P 1'
#
loop_
_entity.id
_entity.type
_entity.pdbx_description
1 polymer ?
#
loop_
_entity_poly.entity_id
_entity_poly.type
_entity_poly.pdbx_seq_one_letter_code
_entity_poly.pdbx_strand_id
1 'polypeptide(L)'
;MEVDERTEIDPAEYFNPERSIPYEGVIKRYWYPVVMGLAGASFGCGFNFIKRRPVFSGLQIHVLGGAIGMLLGITVDNYATRKMAHRDLMLYEYIRSHPDDFPPIERKKYAQVLEPWVPIR
;
A
#
# COMPACT_ATOMS: atom_id res chain seq x y z
N MET A 1 -4.85 16.55 13.52
CA MET A 1 -3.46 16.41 13.05
C MET A 1 -2.61 17.06 14.11
N GLU A 2 -1.86 16.26 14.85
CA GLU A 2 -0.89 16.75 15.83
C GLU A 2 0.19 17.50 15.05
N VAL A 3 0.44 18.76 15.40
CA VAL A 3 1.45 19.57 14.72
C VAL A 3 2.80 19.16 15.27
N ASP A 4 3.64 18.58 14.41
CA ASP A 4 4.98 18.15 14.79
C ASP A 4 5.91 19.37 14.96
N GLU A 5 6.23 19.69 16.21
CA GLU A 5 7.06 20.83 16.62
C GLU A 5 8.57 20.50 16.69
N ARG A 6 8.98 19.28 16.33
CA ARG A 6 10.38 18.85 16.44
C ARG A 6 11.30 19.64 15.51
N THR A 7 12.47 20.01 16.03
CA THR A 7 13.52 20.75 15.31
C THR A 7 14.47 19.84 14.53
N GLU A 8 14.46 18.54 14.83
CA GLU A 8 15.31 17.52 14.22
C GLU A 8 14.45 16.35 13.73
N ILE A 9 14.90 15.75 12.63
CA ILE A 9 14.30 14.58 12.00
C ILE A 9 15.14 13.38 12.35
N ASP A 10 14.57 12.43 13.10
CA ASP A 10 15.14 11.11 13.30
C ASP A 10 14.79 10.21 12.10
N PRO A 11 15.78 9.72 11.32
CA PRO A 11 15.52 8.82 10.20
C PRO A 11 14.82 7.52 10.60
N ALA A 12 15.03 7.03 11.83
CA ALA A 12 14.44 5.77 12.30
C ALA A 12 12.91 5.88 12.46
N GLU A 13 12.40 7.07 12.83
CA GLU A 13 10.98 7.29 13.08
C GLU A 13 10.09 7.04 11.86
N TYR A 14 10.64 7.15 10.64
CA TYR A 14 9.91 6.81 9.42
C TYR A 14 9.50 5.34 9.33
N PHE A 15 10.26 4.45 9.96
CA PHE A 15 10.04 3.01 9.92
C PHE A 15 9.54 2.44 11.24
N ASN A 16 9.28 3.29 12.24
CA ASN A 16 8.84 2.85 13.56
C ASN A 16 7.50 2.07 13.47
N PRO A 17 7.46 0.79 13.92
CA PRO A 17 6.24 -0.01 13.92
C PRO A 17 5.10 0.55 14.78
N GLU A 18 5.43 1.33 15.81
CA GLU A 18 4.46 1.93 16.73
C GLU A 18 3.88 3.24 16.20
N ARG A 19 4.41 3.75 15.08
CA ARG A 19 3.93 4.99 14.47
C ARG A 19 2.45 4.84 14.10
N SER A 20 1.65 5.83 14.48
CA SER A 20 0.26 5.90 14.06
C SER A 20 0.18 6.05 12.54
N ILE A 21 -0.32 5.01 11.88
CA ILE A 21 -0.59 5.07 10.44
C ILE A 21 -1.79 5.99 10.20
N PRO A 22 -1.72 6.92 9.23
CA PRO A 22 -2.88 7.73 8.86
C PRO A 22 -4.03 6.83 8.40
N TYR A 23 -5.26 7.29 8.60
CA TYR A 23 -6.49 6.57 8.26
C TYR A 23 -6.41 5.94 6.87
N GLU A 24 -6.60 4.61 6.80
CA GLU A 24 -6.67 3.91 5.53
C GLU A 24 -7.99 4.24 4.83
N GLY A 25 -7.89 4.93 3.69
CA GLY A 25 -9.06 5.18 2.85
C GLY A 25 -9.75 3.89 2.43
N VAL A 26 -11.09 3.94 2.33
CA VAL A 26 -11.95 2.81 1.95
C VAL A 26 -11.47 2.14 0.66
N ILE A 27 -11.00 2.93 -0.31
CA ILE A 27 -10.48 2.42 -1.60
C ILE A 27 -9.28 1.50 -1.37
N LYS A 28 -8.29 1.92 -0.58
CA LYS A 28 -7.08 1.13 -0.30
C LYS A 28 -7.45 -0.20 0.38
N ARG A 29 -8.32 -0.13 1.39
CA ARG A 29 -8.76 -1.30 2.18
C ARG A 29 -9.44 -2.37 1.33
N TYR A 30 -10.22 -1.99 0.32
CA TYR A 30 -10.98 -2.94 -0.51
C TYR A 30 -10.35 -3.20 -1.87
N TRP A 31 -9.21 -2.58 -2.19
CA TRP A 31 -8.58 -2.68 -3.50
C TRP A 31 -8.29 -4.11 -3.93
N TYR A 32 -7.50 -4.85 -3.12
CA TYR A 32 -7.09 -6.22 -3.46
C TYR A 32 -8.26 -7.21 -3.54
N PRO A 33 -9.18 -7.28 -2.55
CA PRO A 33 -10.34 -8.17 -2.65
C PRO A 33 -11.24 -7.87 -3.85
N VAL A 34 -11.50 -6.59 -4.15
CA VAL A 34 -12.38 -6.21 -5.26
C VAL A 34 -11.74 -6.51 -6.61
N VAL A 35 -10.47 -6.14 -6.81
CA VAL A 35 -9.77 -6.38 -8.08
C VAL A 35 -9.63 -7.88 -8.35
N MET A 36 -9.25 -8.67 -7.35
CA MET A 36 -9.13 -10.12 -7.53
C MET A 36 -10.50 -10.80 -7.68
N GLY A 37 -11.54 -10.32 -7.01
CA GLY A 37 -12.91 -10.78 -7.22
C GLY A 37 -13.40 -10.52 -8.65
N LEU A 38 -13.17 -9.32 -9.19
CA LEU A 38 -13.50 -8.99 -10.58
C LEU A 38 -12.68 -9.82 -11.58
N ALA A 39 -11.40 -10.05 -11.30
CA ALA A 39 -10.55 -10.93 -12.12
C ALA A 39 -11.09 -12.38 -12.14
N GLY A 40 -11.52 -12.90 -10.99
CA GLY A 40 -12.14 -14.23 -10.88
C GLY A 40 -13.46 -14.36 -11.63
N ALA A 41 -14.32 -13.33 -11.59
CA ALA A 41 -15.56 -13.31 -12.37
C ALA A 41 -15.28 -13.21 -13.89
N SER A 42 -14.27 -12.42 -14.26
CA SER A 42 -13.79 -12.25 -15.64
C SER A 42 -13.18 -13.54 -16.19
N PHE A 43 -12.53 -14.35 -15.35
CA PHE A 43 -12.07 -15.68 -15.72
C PHE A 43 -13.23 -16.59 -16.17
N GLY A 44 -14.38 -16.53 -15.49
CA GLY A 44 -15.60 -17.22 -15.93
C GLY A 44 -16.08 -16.77 -17.31
N CYS A 45 -16.01 -15.47 -17.60
CA CYS A 45 -16.33 -14.91 -18.92
C CYS A 45 -15.38 -15.45 -20.00
N GLY A 46 -14.07 -15.44 -19.73
CA GLY A 46 -13.05 -15.99 -20.64
C GLY A 46 -13.22 -17.49 -20.88
N PHE A 47 -13.56 -18.25 -19.84
CA PHE A 47 -13.79 -19.68 -19.95
C PHE A 47 -14.98 -20.02 -20.87
N ASN A 48 -16.08 -19.27 -20.74
CA ASN A 48 -17.24 -19.43 -21.61
C ASN A 48 -16.94 -19.01 -23.06
N PHE A 49 -16.19 -17.92 -23.24
CA PHE A 49 -15.74 -17.46 -24.56
C PHE A 49 -14.90 -18.53 -25.28
N ILE A 50 -13.92 -19.14 -24.60
CA ILE A 50 -13.09 -20.23 -25.15
C ILE A 50 -13.95 -21.43 -25.55
N LYS A 51 -14.97 -21.76 -24.74
CA LYS A 51 -15.91 -22.85 -25.01
C LYS A 51 -16.97 -22.52 -26.06
N ARG A 52 -16.90 -21.36 -26.72
CA ARG A 52 -17.89 -20.86 -27.69
C ARG A 52 -19.32 -20.84 -27.10
N ARG A 53 -19.44 -20.58 -25.80
CA ARG A 53 -20.70 -20.36 -25.10
C ARG A 53 -20.93 -18.86 -24.92
N PRO A 54 -22.19 -18.40 -24.76
CA PRO A 54 -22.46 -17.01 -24.43
C PRO A 54 -21.68 -16.59 -23.18
N VAL A 55 -21.04 -15.42 -23.22
CA VAL A 55 -20.06 -14.99 -22.21
C VAL A 55 -20.65 -15.01 -20.79
N PHE A 56 -21.90 -14.59 -20.64
CA PHE A 56 -22.63 -14.52 -19.37
C PHE A 56 -23.43 -15.80 -19.04
N SER A 57 -23.19 -16.90 -19.75
CA SER A 57 -23.91 -18.16 -19.51
C SER A 57 -23.41 -18.84 -18.22
N GLY A 58 -24.33 -19.30 -17.37
CA GLY A 58 -23.98 -19.98 -16.13
C GLY A 58 -23.48 -19.02 -15.05
N LEU A 59 -24.39 -18.18 -14.56
CA LEU A 59 -24.16 -17.17 -13.51
C LEU A 59 -23.40 -17.74 -12.30
N GLN A 60 -23.69 -18.98 -11.92
CA GLN A 60 -23.01 -19.68 -10.82
C GLN A 60 -21.48 -19.73 -10.99
N ILE A 61 -20.96 -19.86 -12.21
CA ILE A 61 -19.50 -19.95 -12.46
C ILE A 61 -18.86 -18.58 -12.23
N HIS A 62 -19.51 -17.50 -12.67
CA HIS A 62 -19.01 -16.14 -12.46
C HIS A 62 -19.04 -15.74 -10.99
N VAL A 63 -20.14 -16.05 -10.30
CA VAL A 63 -20.30 -15.78 -8.86
C VAL A 63 -19.28 -16.57 -8.05
N LEU A 64 -19.10 -17.87 -8.35
CA LEU A 64 -18.14 -18.72 -7.66
C LEU A 64 -16.70 -18.32 -7.96
N GLY A 65 -16.38 -17.99 -9.21
CA GLY A 65 -15.08 -17.45 -9.61
C GLY A 65 -14.77 -16.13 -8.91
N GLY A 66 -15.76 -15.23 -8.81
CA GLY A 66 -15.62 -13.97 -8.09
C GLY A 66 -15.43 -14.15 -6.58
N ALA A 67 -16.18 -15.05 -5.95
CA ALA A 67 -16.03 -15.35 -4.53
C ALA A 67 -14.65 -15.93 -4.20
N ILE A 68 -14.16 -16.88 -5.01
CA ILE A 68 -12.80 -17.43 -4.87
C ILE A 68 -11.75 -16.33 -5.08
N GLY A 69 -11.92 -15.51 -6.12
CA GLY A 69 -11.03 -14.38 -6.39
C GLY A 69 -10.96 -13.40 -5.22
N MET A 70 -12.09 -13.09 -4.59
CA MET A 70 -12.15 -12.20 -3.43
C MET A 70 -11.43 -12.79 -2.21
N LEU A 71 -11.63 -14.08 -1.91
CA LEU A 71 -10.91 -14.77 -0.84
C LEU A 71 -9.39 -14.75 -1.06
N LEU A 72 -8.96 -15.00 -2.30
CA LEU A 72 -7.54 -14.88 -2.68
C LEU A 72 -7.03 -13.44 -2.55
N GLY A 73 -7.85 -12.45 -2.87
CA GLY A 73 -7.52 -11.04 -2.66
C GLY A 73 -7.22 -10.71 -1.20
N ILE A 74 -8.02 -11.23 -0.27
CA ILE A 74 -7.80 -11.04 1.17
C ILE A 74 -6.50 -11.71 1.64
N THR A 75 -6.20 -12.92 1.15
CA THR A 75 -4.97 -13.61 1.57
C THR A 75 -3.72 -12.93 1.00
N VAL A 76 -3.77 -12.47 -0.25
CA VAL A 76 -2.69 -11.70 -0.88
C VAL A 76 -2.46 -10.37 -0.17
N ASP A 77 -3.52 -9.64 0.15
CA ASP A 77 -3.43 -8.36 0.87
C ASP A 77 -2.78 -8.52 2.25
N ASN A 78 -3.22 -9.52 3.02
CA ASN A 78 -2.62 -9.86 4.31
C ASN A 78 -1.14 -10.25 4.17
N TYR A 79 -0.79 -11.05 3.17
CA TYR A 79 0.59 -11.45 2.92
C TYR A 79 1.46 -10.24 2.54
N ALA A 80 0.99 -9.39 1.63
CA ALA A 80 1.68 -8.18 1.20
C ALA A 80 1.91 -7.23 2.38
N THR A 81 0.88 -6.99 3.19
CA THR A 81 0.95 -6.14 4.38
C THR A 81 1.96 -6.67 5.39
N ARG A 82 1.92 -7.98 5.70
CA ARG A 82 2.91 -8.61 6.59
C ARG A 82 4.34 -8.50 6.06
N LYS A 83 4.53 -8.71 4.76
CA LYS A 83 5.85 -8.60 4.13
C LYS A 83 6.39 -7.17 4.20
N MET A 84 5.55 -6.17 3.94
CA MET A 84 5.94 -4.76 4.04
C MET A 84 6.24 -4.35 5.49
N ALA A 85 5.40 -4.74 6.44
CA ALA A 85 5.62 -4.50 7.86
C ALA A 85 6.93 -5.12 8.36
N HIS A 86 7.25 -6.35 7.92
CA HIS A 86 8.50 -6.99 8.28
C HIS A 86 9.73 -6.28 7.70
N ARG A 87 9.64 -5.84 6.44
CA ARG A 87 10.71 -5.04 5.81
C ARG A 87 10.94 -3.74 6.58
N ASP A 88 9.87 -3.04 6.93
CA ASP A 88 9.97 -1.75 7.63
C ASP A 88 10.53 -1.95 9.05
N LEU A 89 10.16 -3.03 9.74
CA LEU A 89 10.76 -3.41 11.03
C LEU A 89 12.28 -3.63 10.93
N MET A 90 12.75 -4.35 9.90
CA MET A 90 14.20 -4.55 9.70
C MET A 90 14.93 -3.23 9.47
N LEU A 91 14.35 -2.33 8.67
CA LEU A 91 14.93 -1.01 8.42
C LEU A 91 15.01 -0.16 9.68
N TYR A 92 13.95 -0.19 10.50
CA TYR A 92 13.91 0.49 11.79
C TYR A 92 15.03 0.01 12.73
N GLU A 93 15.16 -1.30 12.91
CA GLU A 93 16.20 -1.88 13.76
C GLU A 93 17.62 -1.60 13.24
N TYR A 94 17.80 -1.62 11.92
CA TYR A 94 19.08 -1.33 11.29
C TYR A 94 19.53 0.12 11.53
N ILE A 95 18.66 1.09 11.24
CA ILE A 95 18.94 2.51 11.45
C ILE A 95 19.19 2.80 12.93
N ARG A 96 18.35 2.23 13.82
CA ARG A 96 18.49 2.42 15.27
C ARG A 96 19.80 1.87 15.83
N SER A 97 20.29 0.76 15.29
CA SER A 97 21.55 0.14 15.74
C SER A 97 22.79 0.84 15.18
N HIS A 98 22.66 1.63 14.10
CA HIS A 98 23.75 2.35 13.44
C HIS A 98 23.48 3.85 13.40
N PRO A 99 23.43 4.54 14.55
CA PRO A 99 23.12 5.97 14.59
C PRO A 99 24.20 6.84 13.93
N ASP A 100 25.45 6.37 13.86
CA ASP A 100 26.56 7.10 13.24
C ASP A 100 26.40 7.24 11.72
N ASP A 101 25.81 6.23 11.06
CA ASP A 101 25.55 6.24 9.62
C ASP A 101 24.30 7.08 9.27
N PHE A 102 23.40 7.26 10.24
CA PHE A 102 22.12 7.97 10.08
C PHE A 102 21.95 9.06 11.16
N PRO A 103 22.77 10.13 11.12
CA PRO A 103 22.67 11.20 12.09
C PRO A 103 21.32 11.95 11.97
N PRO A 104 20.79 12.49 13.08
CA PRO A 104 19.60 13.35 13.04
C PRO A 104 19.81 14.57 12.13
N ILE A 105 18.80 14.88 11.32
CA ILE A 105 18.86 15.96 10.34
C ILE A 105 18.09 17.17 10.86
N GLU A 106 18.69 18.35 10.84
CA GLU A 106 18.00 19.60 11.23
C GLU A 106 16.83 19.90 10.26
N ARG A 107 15.62 20.07 10.82
CA ARG A 107 14.42 20.42 10.05
C ARG A 107 14.36 21.92 9.78
N LYS A 108 14.90 22.34 8.64
CA LYS A 108 14.82 23.74 8.19
C LYS A 108 13.40 24.09 7.73
N LYS A 109 12.89 25.25 8.16
CA LYS A 109 11.59 25.77 7.67
C LYS A 109 11.78 26.37 6.28
N TYR A 110 10.73 26.39 5.46
CA TYR A 110 10.76 27.06 4.15
C TYR A 110 11.16 28.53 4.24
N ALA A 111 10.89 29.22 5.36
CA ALA A 111 11.35 30.59 5.60
C ALA A 111 12.88 30.72 5.67
N GLN A 112 13.61 29.63 5.92
CA GLN A 112 15.07 29.57 6.04
C GLN A 112 15.76 29.04 4.77
N VAL A 113 14.99 28.55 3.80
CA VAL A 113 15.51 27.93 2.56
C VAL A 113 15.06 28.79 1.37
N LEU A 114 16.03 29.36 0.65
CA LEU A 114 15.77 30.16 -0.55
C LEU A 114 16.13 29.35 -1.79
N GLU A 115 15.12 28.75 -2.42
CA GLU A 115 15.27 28.07 -3.70
C GLU A 115 15.09 29.05 -4.88
N PRO A 116 15.82 28.85 -6.00
CA PRO A 116 15.62 29.68 -7.18
C PRO A 116 14.22 29.45 -7.78
N TRP A 117 13.44 30.52 -7.89
CA TRP A 117 12.14 30.46 -8.54
C TRP A 117 12.28 30.47 -10.07
N VAL A 118 11.87 29.38 -10.73
CA VAL A 118 11.86 29.27 -12.19
C VAL A 118 10.42 29.44 -12.70
N PRO A 119 10.07 30.59 -13.32
CA PRO A 119 8.73 30.79 -13.87
C PRO A 119 8.48 29.90 -15.09
N ILE A 120 7.27 29.34 -15.17
CA ILE A 120 6.72 28.77 -16.40
C ILE A 120 6.18 29.94 -17.23
N ARG A 121 6.75 30.16 -18.42
CA ARG A 121 6.40 31.25 -19.34
C ARG A 121 5.82 30.69 -20.63
#